data_AF-A0A1F7RL19-F1
#
_entry.id   AF-A0A1F7RL19-F1
#
_cell.length_a   1.000
_cell.length_b   1.000
_cell.length_c   1.000
_cell.angle_alpha   90.00
_cell.angle_beta   90.00
_cell.angle_gamma   90.00
#
_symmetry.space_group_name_H-M   'P 1'
#
loop_
_entity.id
_entity.type
_entity.pdbx_description
1 polymer ?
#
loop_
_entity_poly.entity_id
_entity_poly.type
_entity_poly.pdbx_seq_one_letter_code
_entity_poly.pdbx_strand_id
1 'polypeptide(L)'
;MKERELGRVYKDKEIIFSEGEAGDSMYIIQSGKVKITKKTPSGEMTLATLGDGEIFGEMALFDLKKRSATAQADGETRVISIDKSSFFARVNKDPTLAFKILQTMSQRIRMMNEEFTKLKKFKTSLLHACIDVNEICQLILDEARSSIQSDHGSVMLLDENEKMLSIKAAFGSQSNQKVKLKVGQGISGDVLKTGKAELVNNVSLDARFVAGGLNIKSMLCAPLKWKGNTFGVINLSNSSEKLFNLEDLKKLHSLSIYASIAVENAKHCTPFTAAMGDIIKSASLMDAW
;
A
#
# COMPACT_ATOMS: atom_id res chain seq x y z
N MET A 1 -16.24 -34.49 41.64
CA MET A 1 -16.05 -33.10 42.11
C MET A 1 -16.64 -32.17 41.05
N LYS A 2 -17.47 -31.19 41.43
CA LYS A 2 -18.22 -30.34 40.48
C LYS A 2 -17.26 -29.52 39.59
N GLU A 3 -17.30 -29.72 38.27
CA GLU A 3 -16.50 -29.02 37.24
C GLU A 3 -16.71 -27.50 37.13
N ARG A 4 -17.52 -26.87 38.00
CA ARG A 4 -17.96 -25.47 37.87
C ARG A 4 -17.17 -24.44 38.69
N GLU A 5 -16.10 -24.82 39.39
CA GLU A 5 -15.37 -23.93 40.31
C GLU A 5 -13.89 -23.67 39.96
N LEU A 6 -13.41 -24.12 38.80
CA LEU A 6 -12.03 -23.83 38.38
C LEU A 6 -11.95 -22.43 37.75
N GLY A 7 -11.18 -21.52 38.35
CA GLY A 7 -10.89 -20.20 37.77
C GLY A 7 -11.31 -19.01 38.64
N ARG A 8 -10.55 -17.91 38.55
CA ARG A 8 -10.80 -16.66 39.28
C ARG A 8 -11.82 -15.81 38.51
N VAL A 9 -12.74 -15.19 39.25
CA VAL A 9 -13.68 -14.18 38.71
C VAL A 9 -13.06 -12.80 38.88
N TYR A 10 -13.06 -12.03 37.80
CA TYR A 10 -12.64 -10.64 37.71
C TYR A 10 -13.87 -9.77 37.48
N LYS A 11 -13.95 -8.65 38.19
CA LYS A 11 -15.01 -7.64 37.99
C LYS A 11 -14.75 -6.81 36.75
N ASP A 12 -15.77 -6.08 36.29
CA ASP A 12 -15.62 -5.14 35.18
C ASP A 12 -14.44 -4.20 35.41
N LYS A 13 -13.59 -4.05 34.38
CA LYS A 13 -12.36 -3.25 34.36
C LYS A 13 -11.25 -3.69 35.31
N GLU A 14 -11.38 -4.83 35.99
CA GLU A 14 -10.31 -5.38 36.82
C GLU A 14 -9.14 -5.84 35.94
N ILE A 15 -7.92 -5.44 36.31
CA ILE A 15 -6.70 -5.80 35.58
C ILE A 15 -6.27 -7.21 35.98
N ILE A 16 -6.05 -8.06 34.97
CA ILE A 16 -5.59 -9.44 35.14
C ILE A 16 -4.07 -9.48 35.23
N PHE A 17 -3.39 -8.74 34.34
CA PHE A 17 -1.94 -8.46 34.38
C PHE A 17 -1.64 -7.19 33.58
N SER A 18 -0.50 -6.57 33.85
CA SER A 18 -0.08 -5.34 33.17
C SER A 18 1.05 -5.56 32.17
N GLU A 19 1.10 -4.72 31.13
CA GLU A 19 2.25 -4.63 30.22
C GLU A 19 3.56 -4.43 31.02
N GLY A 20 4.61 -5.17 30.64
CA GLY A 20 5.93 -5.10 31.29
C GLY A 20 6.08 -5.94 32.56
N GLU A 21 5.01 -6.53 33.08
CA GLU A 21 5.06 -7.45 34.22
C GLU A 21 5.77 -8.76 33.84
N ALA A 22 6.43 -9.43 34.78
CA ALA A 22 6.92 -10.79 34.53
C ALA A 22 5.71 -11.74 34.40
N GLY A 23 5.74 -12.65 33.43
CA GLY A 23 4.65 -13.59 33.20
C GLY A 23 5.16 -15.02 33.06
N ASP A 24 4.70 -15.90 33.94
CA ASP A 24 5.00 -17.34 33.92
C ASP A 24 3.75 -18.21 33.71
N SER A 25 2.62 -17.56 33.44
CA SER A 25 1.30 -18.19 33.36
C SER A 25 0.52 -17.66 32.16
N MET A 26 -0.23 -18.54 31.51
CA MET A 26 -1.20 -18.20 30.47
C MET A 26 -2.63 -18.33 31.02
N TYR A 27 -3.60 -17.77 30.31
CA TYR A 27 -4.97 -17.68 30.79
C TYR A 27 -5.96 -18.15 29.72
N ILE A 28 -7.02 -18.81 30.16
CA ILE A 28 -8.16 -19.22 29.31
C ILE A 28 -9.43 -18.57 29.85
N ILE A 29 -10.19 -17.92 28.96
CA ILE A 29 -11.48 -17.32 29.32
C ILE A 29 -12.53 -18.43 29.39
N GLN A 30 -13.08 -18.68 30.58
CA GLN A 30 -14.15 -19.65 30.73
C GLN A 30 -15.51 -19.04 30.43
N SER A 31 -15.71 -17.77 30.80
CA SER A 31 -16.91 -17.00 30.51
C SER A 31 -16.61 -15.51 30.66
N GLY A 32 -17.09 -14.66 29.74
CA GLY A 32 -16.94 -13.21 29.80
C GLY A 32 -16.02 -12.68 28.71
N LYS A 33 -15.45 -11.48 28.90
CA LYS A 33 -14.60 -10.85 27.88
C LYS A 33 -13.37 -10.22 28.50
N VAL A 34 -12.26 -10.28 27.77
CA VAL A 34 -11.00 -9.63 28.16
C VAL A 34 -10.55 -8.69 27.06
N LYS A 35 -10.34 -7.43 27.43
CA LYS A 35 -9.74 -6.40 26.58
C LYS A 35 -8.22 -6.41 26.74
N ILE A 36 -7.52 -6.44 25.63
CA ILE A 36 -6.05 -6.37 25.58
C ILE A 36 -5.66 -4.97 25.12
N THR A 37 -4.91 -4.24 25.94
CA THR A 37 -4.48 -2.87 25.66
C THR A 37 -2.97 -2.71 25.71
N LYS A 38 -2.44 -1.74 24.96
CA LYS A 38 -1.01 -1.42 24.92
C LYS A 38 -0.79 0.08 25.01
N LYS A 39 0.23 0.49 25.75
CA LYS A 39 0.63 1.90 25.79
C LYS A 39 1.38 2.27 24.51
N THR A 40 0.92 3.33 23.84
CA THR A 40 1.57 3.90 22.65
C THR A 40 1.87 5.39 22.88
N PRO A 41 2.78 6.02 22.11
CA PRO A 41 3.06 7.46 22.22
C PRO A 41 1.82 8.35 22.01
N SER A 42 0.80 7.85 21.30
CA SER A 42 -0.47 8.53 21.02
C SER A 42 -1.58 8.22 22.03
N GLY A 43 -1.29 7.46 23.10
CA GLY A 43 -2.26 7.04 24.11
C GLY A 43 -2.42 5.52 24.21
N GLU A 44 -3.43 5.08 24.96
CA GLU A 44 -3.72 3.66 25.14
C GLU A 44 -4.46 3.09 23.93
N MET A 45 -3.92 2.04 23.32
CA MET A 45 -4.49 1.38 22.14
C MET A 45 -5.06 0.03 22.53
N THR A 46 -6.33 -0.23 22.16
CA THR A 46 -6.91 -1.58 22.29
C THR A 46 -6.43 -2.46 21.13
N LEU A 47 -5.74 -3.55 21.45
CA LEU A 47 -5.22 -4.51 20.47
C LEU A 47 -6.29 -5.55 20.09
N ALA A 48 -7.07 -6.02 21.06
CA ALA A 48 -8.09 -7.04 20.86
C ALA A 48 -9.12 -7.05 21.99
N THR A 49 -10.30 -7.63 21.72
CA THR A 49 -11.27 -8.05 22.75
C THR A 49 -11.54 -9.53 22.55
N LEU A 50 -11.24 -10.32 23.57
CA LEU A 50 -11.26 -11.78 23.55
C LEU A 50 -12.48 -12.31 24.32
N GLY A 51 -13.05 -13.42 23.87
CA GLY A 51 -14.23 -14.05 24.46
C GLY A 51 -14.02 -15.50 24.93
N ASP A 52 -15.11 -16.15 25.28
CA ASP A 52 -15.14 -17.52 25.81
C ASP A 52 -14.32 -18.52 24.99
N GLY A 53 -13.50 -19.32 25.67
CA GLY A 53 -12.61 -20.32 25.07
C GLY A 53 -11.31 -19.76 24.51
N GLU A 54 -11.16 -18.43 24.41
CA GLU A 54 -9.93 -17.83 23.93
C GLU A 54 -8.82 -17.82 24.98
N ILE A 55 -7.59 -17.91 24.47
CA ILE A 55 -6.36 -17.97 25.24
C ILE A 55 -5.64 -16.63 25.11
N PHE A 56 -5.10 -16.14 26.23
CA PHE A 56 -4.30 -14.91 26.27
C PHE A 56 -3.16 -14.99 27.29
N GLY A 57 -2.15 -14.12 27.12
CA GLY A 57 -0.96 -14.11 27.95
C GLY A 57 0.00 -15.27 27.68
N GLU A 58 -0.22 -16.04 26.62
CA GLU A 58 0.58 -17.17 26.18
C GLU A 58 1.97 -16.75 25.69
N MET A 59 2.11 -15.53 25.18
CA MET A 59 3.38 -15.03 24.65
C MET A 59 4.50 -15.03 25.71
N ALA A 60 4.18 -14.68 26.96
CA ALA A 60 5.15 -14.68 28.06
C ALA A 60 5.61 -16.11 28.41
N LEU A 61 4.75 -17.11 28.19
CA LEU A 61 5.06 -18.52 28.43
C LEU A 61 6.08 -19.06 27.42
N PHE A 62 5.99 -18.66 26.14
CA PHE A 62 6.79 -19.19 25.04
C PHE A 62 8.06 -18.38 24.73
N ASP A 63 8.01 -17.04 24.84
CA ASP A 63 9.14 -16.15 24.49
C ASP A 63 9.98 -15.74 25.72
N LEU A 64 9.64 -16.21 26.93
CA LEU A 64 10.37 -15.92 28.19
C LEU A 64 10.55 -14.43 28.52
N LYS A 65 9.75 -13.56 27.89
CA LYS A 65 9.78 -12.11 28.04
C LYS A 65 8.65 -11.61 28.92
N LYS A 66 8.78 -10.35 29.35
CA LYS A 66 7.73 -9.60 30.07
C LYS A 66 6.43 -9.57 29.26
N ARG A 67 5.29 -9.38 29.94
CA ARG A 67 3.96 -9.20 29.33
C ARG A 67 4.02 -8.12 28.24
N SER A 68 3.55 -8.46 27.04
CA SER A 68 3.61 -7.59 25.85
C SER A 68 2.49 -6.54 25.78
N ALA A 69 1.47 -6.68 26.63
CA ALA A 69 0.27 -5.86 26.70
C ALA A 69 -0.38 -6.02 28.09
N THR A 70 -1.32 -5.14 28.43
CA THR A 70 -2.18 -5.22 29.60
C THR A 70 -3.45 -6.02 29.26
N ALA A 71 -3.90 -6.88 30.16
CA ALA A 71 -5.17 -7.59 30.04
C ALA A 71 -6.14 -7.12 31.12
N GLN A 72 -7.33 -6.71 30.71
CA GLN A 72 -8.38 -6.17 31.57
C GLN A 72 -9.71 -6.86 31.30
N ALA A 73 -10.46 -7.21 32.35
CA ALA A 73 -11.81 -7.74 32.20
C ALA A 73 -12.78 -6.68 31.64
N ASP A 74 -13.62 -7.06 30.70
CA ASP A 74 -14.64 -6.22 30.04
C ASP A 74 -16.01 -6.81 30.39
N GLY A 75 -16.53 -6.41 31.56
CA GLY A 75 -17.60 -7.10 32.28
C GLY A 75 -17.10 -8.21 33.24
N GLU A 76 -18.03 -8.84 33.95
CA GLU A 76 -17.70 -9.97 34.84
C GLU A 76 -17.11 -11.13 34.03
N THR A 77 -15.86 -11.50 34.35
CA THR A 77 -15.10 -12.44 33.54
C THR A 77 -14.43 -13.50 34.40
N ARG A 78 -14.63 -14.76 34.05
CA ARG A 78 -14.02 -15.91 34.72
C ARG A 78 -12.87 -16.45 33.89
N VAL A 79 -11.72 -16.57 34.54
CA VAL A 79 -10.46 -16.93 33.89
C VAL A 79 -9.77 -18.05 34.64
N ILE A 80 -9.28 -19.04 33.88
CA ILE A 80 -8.44 -20.11 34.39
C ILE A 80 -6.98 -19.74 34.11
N SER A 81 -6.15 -19.67 35.14
CA SER A 81 -4.71 -19.51 35.02
C SER A 81 -4.02 -20.86 34.92
N ILE A 82 -3.13 -21.01 33.93
CA ILE A 82 -2.30 -22.19 33.74
C ILE A 82 -0.84 -21.75 33.83
N ASP A 83 -0.14 -22.22 34.86
CA ASP A 83 1.29 -21.97 35.02
C ASP A 83 2.14 -22.80 34.03
N LYS A 84 3.36 -22.36 33.81
CA LYS A 84 4.34 -23.01 32.94
C LYS A 84 4.59 -24.47 33.32
N SER A 85 4.81 -24.79 34.58
CA SER A 85 5.08 -26.17 35.03
C SER A 85 3.92 -27.13 34.70
N SER A 86 2.69 -26.71 34.96
CA SER A 86 1.47 -27.46 34.70
C SER A 86 1.21 -27.64 33.21
N PHE A 87 1.49 -26.61 32.40
CA PHE A 87 1.42 -26.69 30.95
C PHE A 87 2.44 -27.69 30.39
N PHE A 88 3.72 -27.57 30.74
CA PHE A 88 4.76 -28.48 30.25
C PHE A 88 4.55 -29.91 30.75
N ALA A 89 4.06 -30.10 31.98
CA ALA A 89 3.67 -31.42 32.48
C ALA A 89 2.51 -32.03 31.65
N ARG A 90 1.55 -31.21 31.21
CA ARG A 90 0.45 -31.65 30.34
C ARG A 90 0.94 -31.97 28.93
N VAL A 91 1.80 -31.14 28.34
CA VAL A 91 2.40 -31.39 27.02
C VAL A 91 3.26 -32.65 27.01
N ASN A 92 4.03 -32.90 28.07
CA ASN A 92 4.81 -34.13 28.20
C ASN A 92 3.94 -35.39 28.35
N LYS A 93 2.74 -35.25 28.95
CA LYS A 93 1.77 -36.35 29.05
C LYS A 93 0.92 -36.53 27.80
N ASP A 94 0.66 -35.46 27.07
CA ASP A 94 -0.14 -35.43 25.85
C ASP A 94 0.49 -34.50 24.78
N PRO A 95 1.36 -35.04 23.92
CA PRO A 95 2.01 -34.28 22.85
C PRO A 95 1.05 -33.71 21.81
N THR A 96 -0.18 -34.22 21.70
CA THR A 96 -1.16 -33.74 20.69
C THR A 96 -1.62 -32.31 20.98
N LEU A 97 -1.60 -31.92 22.26
CA LEU A 97 -1.91 -30.56 22.69
C LEU A 97 -0.91 -29.54 22.11
N ALA A 98 0.38 -29.88 22.07
CA ALA A 98 1.40 -29.02 21.47
C ALA A 98 1.20 -28.85 19.97
N PHE A 99 0.88 -29.93 19.25
CA PHE A 99 0.57 -29.88 17.82
C PHE A 99 -0.63 -28.98 17.51
N LYS A 100 -1.70 -29.07 18.30
CA LYS A 100 -2.92 -28.25 18.11
C LYS A 100 -2.64 -26.76 18.35
N ILE A 101 -1.79 -26.44 19.33
CA ILE A 101 -1.33 -25.07 19.60
C ILE A 101 -0.48 -24.54 18.43
N LEU A 102 0.49 -25.32 17.95
CA LEU A 102 1.34 -24.96 16.80
C LEU A 102 0.50 -24.71 15.54
N GLN A 103 -0.50 -25.55 15.26
CA GLN A 103 -1.40 -25.38 14.12
C GLN A 103 -2.24 -24.10 14.23
N THR A 104 -2.77 -23.81 15.42
CA THR A 104 -3.54 -22.58 15.69
C THR A 104 -2.66 -21.33 15.54
N MET A 105 -1.43 -21.37 16.07
CA MET A 105 -0.46 -20.28 15.92
C MET A 105 -0.07 -20.08 14.45
N SER A 106 0.15 -21.16 13.71
CA SER A 106 0.45 -21.11 12.28
C SER A 106 -0.69 -20.47 11.46
N GLN A 107 -1.95 -20.76 11.81
CA GLN A 107 -3.12 -20.13 11.19
C GLN A 107 -3.21 -18.65 11.57
N ARG A 108 -2.99 -18.28 12.84
CA ARG A 108 -2.95 -16.88 13.29
C ARG A 108 -1.84 -16.08 12.61
N ILE A 109 -0.66 -16.66 12.42
CA ILE A 109 0.46 -16.05 11.68
C ILE A 109 0.08 -15.80 10.21
N ARG A 110 -0.59 -16.76 9.55
CA ARG A 110 -1.08 -16.58 8.17
C ARG A 110 -2.11 -15.46 8.07
N MET A 111 -3.11 -15.44 8.96
CA MET A 111 -4.13 -14.38 9.01
C MET A 111 -3.52 -13.00 9.31
N MET A 112 -2.58 -12.93 10.24
CA MET A 112 -1.84 -11.71 10.56
C MET A 112 -0.97 -11.24 9.38
N ASN A 113 -0.33 -12.15 8.62
CA ASN A 113 0.41 -11.79 7.41
C ASN A 113 -0.51 -11.27 6.30
N GLU A 114 -1.72 -11.82 6.18
CA GLU A 114 -2.73 -11.34 5.23
C GLU A 114 -3.25 -9.95 5.64
N GLU A 115 -3.51 -9.71 6.93
CA GLU A 115 -3.83 -8.38 7.45
C GLU A 115 -2.66 -7.40 7.30
N PHE A 116 -1.42 -7.83 7.52
CA PHE A 116 -0.23 -7.03 7.28
C PHE A 116 -0.04 -6.69 5.80
N THR A 117 -0.48 -7.57 4.89
CA THR A 117 -0.52 -7.30 3.45
C THR A 117 -1.59 -6.27 3.10
N LYS A 118 -2.75 -6.29 3.77
CA LYS A 118 -3.76 -5.22 3.66
C LYS A 118 -3.25 -3.89 4.21
N LEU A 119 -2.51 -3.91 5.32
CA LEU A 119 -1.84 -2.75 5.92
C LEU A 119 -0.70 -2.21 5.05
N LYS A 120 0.03 -3.07 4.34
CA LYS A 120 0.98 -2.65 3.29
C LYS A 120 0.27 -1.95 2.14
N LYS A 121 -0.87 -2.46 1.66
CA LYS A 121 -1.70 -1.75 0.67
C LYS A 121 -2.19 -0.41 1.20
N PHE A 122 -2.53 -0.31 2.49
CA PHE A 122 -2.89 0.94 3.14
C PHE A 122 -1.69 1.91 3.29
N LYS A 123 -0.48 1.41 3.57
CA LYS A 123 0.77 2.19 3.53
C LYS A 123 1.09 2.67 2.11
N THR A 124 0.79 1.86 1.08
CA THR A 124 0.83 2.30 -0.32
C THR A 124 -0.19 3.42 -0.54
N SER A 125 -1.44 3.28 -0.04
CA SER A 125 -2.48 4.33 -0.05
C SER A 125 -2.11 5.60 0.73
N LEU A 126 -1.30 5.52 1.79
CA LEU A 126 -0.77 6.68 2.51
C LEU A 126 0.47 7.28 1.83
N LEU A 127 1.27 6.49 1.11
CA LEU A 127 2.30 7.03 0.21
C LEU A 127 1.66 7.92 -0.87
N HIS A 128 0.44 7.57 -1.35
CA HIS A 128 -0.33 8.39 -2.28
C HIS A 128 -0.68 9.81 -1.77
N ALA A 129 -0.50 10.10 -0.48
CA ALA A 129 -0.72 11.45 0.06
C ALA A 129 0.39 12.45 -0.29
N CYS A 130 1.57 12.01 -0.76
CA CYS A 130 2.68 12.89 -1.18
C CYS A 130 3.61 12.18 -2.20
N ILE A 131 3.10 11.79 -3.37
CA ILE A 131 3.94 11.22 -4.43
C ILE A 131 4.38 12.33 -5.41
N ASP A 132 5.67 12.36 -5.74
CA ASP A 132 6.20 13.22 -6.81
C ASP A 132 5.52 12.90 -8.14
N VAL A 133 5.28 13.91 -8.98
CA VAL A 133 4.59 13.74 -10.27
C VAL A 133 5.28 12.68 -11.13
N ASN A 134 6.63 12.59 -11.08
CA ASN A 134 7.38 11.60 -11.84
C ASN A 134 7.12 10.17 -11.35
N GLU A 135 7.01 9.96 -10.03
CA GLU A 135 6.73 8.65 -9.44
C GLU A 135 5.32 8.17 -9.79
N ILE A 136 4.31 9.05 -9.74
CA ILE A 136 2.95 8.69 -10.21
C ILE A 136 2.97 8.33 -11.69
N CYS A 137 3.66 9.12 -12.52
CA CYS A 137 3.81 8.80 -13.94
C CYS A 137 4.47 7.42 -14.15
N GLN A 138 5.46 7.05 -13.34
CA GLN A 138 6.10 5.74 -13.40
C GLN A 138 5.13 4.61 -13.01
N LEU A 139 4.38 4.77 -11.90
CA LEU A 139 3.40 3.78 -11.45
C LEU A 139 2.29 3.53 -12.49
N ILE A 140 1.76 4.60 -13.09
CA ILE A 140 0.77 4.51 -14.17
C ILE A 140 1.35 3.74 -15.36
N LEU A 141 2.60 4.02 -15.71
CA LEU A 141 3.25 3.40 -16.85
C LEU A 141 3.54 1.91 -16.61
N ASP A 142 3.90 1.54 -15.38
CA ASP A 142 4.10 0.14 -14.97
C ASP A 142 2.78 -0.65 -15.01
N GLU A 143 1.66 -0.04 -14.60
CA GLU A 143 0.33 -0.64 -14.72
C GLU A 143 -0.06 -0.85 -16.20
N ALA A 144 0.18 0.16 -17.04
CA ALA A 144 -0.07 0.06 -18.49
C ALA A 144 0.75 -1.06 -19.12
N ARG A 145 2.02 -1.20 -18.72
CA ARG A 145 2.91 -2.29 -19.15
C ARG A 145 2.42 -3.66 -18.71
N SER A 146 1.88 -3.79 -17.50
CA SER A 146 1.33 -5.05 -17.00
C SER A 146 0.03 -5.45 -17.72
N SER A 147 -0.77 -4.48 -18.16
CA SER A 147 -2.05 -4.73 -18.82
C SER A 147 -1.93 -4.90 -20.34
N ILE A 148 -0.94 -4.26 -20.98
CA ILE A 148 -0.79 -4.21 -22.43
C ILE A 148 0.67 -4.48 -22.78
N GLN A 149 0.94 -5.66 -23.34
CA GLN A 149 2.29 -6.05 -23.73
C GLN A 149 2.80 -5.13 -24.85
N SER A 150 3.87 -4.39 -24.57
CA SER A 150 4.49 -3.41 -25.47
C SER A 150 6.01 -3.38 -25.28
N ASP A 151 6.76 -2.98 -26.33
CA ASP A 151 8.22 -2.89 -26.26
C ASP A 151 8.68 -1.63 -25.49
N HIS A 152 7.97 -0.52 -25.68
CA HIS A 152 8.29 0.78 -25.10
C HIS A 152 7.02 1.47 -24.60
N GLY A 153 7.20 2.42 -23.67
CA GLY A 153 6.12 3.28 -23.22
C GLY A 153 6.64 4.56 -22.60
N SER A 154 5.81 5.60 -22.60
CA SER A 154 6.11 6.87 -21.96
C SER A 154 4.87 7.61 -21.47
N VAL A 155 5.04 8.39 -20.40
CA VAL A 155 4.08 9.43 -20.00
C VAL A 155 4.73 10.78 -20.26
N MET A 156 4.03 11.64 -20.98
CA MET A 156 4.48 13.00 -21.30
C MET A 156 3.51 14.02 -20.72
N LEU A 157 4.03 15.02 -20.03
CA LEU A 157 3.24 16.13 -19.50
C LEU A 157 3.61 17.44 -20.19
N LEU A 158 2.62 18.29 -20.39
CA LEU A 158 2.80 19.63 -20.94
C LEU A 158 3.42 20.53 -19.86
N ASP A 159 4.54 21.15 -20.20
CA ASP A 159 5.07 22.28 -19.45
C ASP A 159 4.32 23.55 -19.91
N GLU A 160 3.60 24.20 -19.00
CA GLU A 160 2.81 25.39 -19.33
C GLU A 160 3.68 26.61 -19.69
N ASN A 161 4.90 26.69 -19.17
CA ASN A 161 5.81 27.80 -19.45
C ASN A 161 6.45 27.66 -20.83
N GLU A 162 6.99 26.47 -21.12
CA GLU A 162 7.65 26.21 -22.41
C GLU A 162 6.66 25.89 -23.53
N LYS A 163 5.40 25.53 -23.20
CA LYS A 163 4.39 24.97 -24.12
C LYS A 163 4.88 23.73 -24.86
N MET A 164 5.66 22.90 -24.17
CA MET A 164 6.28 21.68 -24.70
C MET A 164 5.85 20.45 -23.89
N LEU A 165 5.50 19.37 -24.57
CA LEU A 165 5.41 18.04 -23.97
C LEU A 165 6.81 17.54 -23.64
N SER A 166 6.99 17.08 -22.40
CA SER A 166 8.23 16.47 -21.93
C SER A 166 7.94 15.11 -21.28
N ILE A 167 8.85 14.15 -21.50
CA ILE A 167 8.75 12.83 -20.89
C ILE A 167 8.98 12.95 -19.38
N LYS A 168 8.06 12.39 -18.59
CA LYS A 168 8.16 12.29 -17.12
C LYS A 168 8.44 10.88 -16.63
N ALA A 169 8.03 9.87 -17.39
CA ALA A 169 8.34 8.45 -17.15
C ALA A 169 8.45 7.71 -18.48
N ALA A 170 9.32 6.69 -18.55
CA ALA A 170 9.50 5.88 -19.76
C ALA A 170 10.09 4.48 -19.47
N PHE A 171 9.83 3.52 -20.37
CA PHE A 171 10.54 2.23 -20.45
C PHE A 171 10.81 1.82 -21.91
N GLY A 172 11.73 0.87 -22.11
CA GLY A 172 11.93 0.18 -23.40
C GLY A 172 13.27 0.46 -24.10
N SER A 173 13.90 1.62 -23.92
CA SER A 173 15.35 1.82 -24.17
C SER A 173 15.82 3.21 -23.72
N GLN A 174 17.09 3.27 -23.30
CA GLN A 174 17.80 4.34 -22.57
C GLN A 174 16.99 5.59 -22.20
N SER A 175 16.74 5.75 -20.90
CA SER A 175 16.04 6.83 -20.20
C SER A 175 16.58 8.26 -20.39
N ASN A 176 17.38 8.52 -21.45
CA ASN A 176 18.15 9.74 -21.66
C ASN A 176 17.69 10.61 -22.85
N GLN A 177 16.69 10.20 -23.64
CA GLN A 177 16.21 11.05 -24.73
C GLN A 177 15.22 12.09 -24.19
N LYS A 178 15.68 13.35 -24.06
CA LYS A 178 14.86 14.53 -23.79
C LYS A 178 14.01 14.90 -25.02
N VAL A 179 13.12 14.00 -25.44
CA VAL A 179 12.16 14.30 -26.51
C VAL A 179 11.22 15.40 -26.00
N LYS A 180 11.25 16.55 -26.66
CA LYS A 180 10.33 17.67 -26.44
C LYS A 180 9.49 17.89 -27.69
N LEU A 181 8.17 17.87 -27.55
CA LEU A 181 7.23 18.06 -28.66
C LEU A 181 6.33 19.27 -28.43
N LYS A 182 6.07 20.08 -29.46
CA LYS A 182 5.05 21.14 -29.42
C LYS A 182 3.64 20.55 -29.48
N VAL A 183 2.66 21.33 -29.02
CA VAL A 183 1.24 21.03 -29.25
C VAL A 183 0.99 20.90 -30.77
N GLY A 184 0.37 19.79 -31.19
CA GLY A 184 0.13 19.46 -32.61
C GLY A 184 1.33 18.86 -33.37
N GLN A 185 2.49 18.70 -32.74
CA GLN A 185 3.67 18.09 -33.35
C GLN A 185 3.77 16.61 -32.97
N GLY A 186 3.93 15.72 -33.96
CA GLY A 186 3.90 14.29 -33.68
C GLY A 186 2.47 13.78 -33.46
N ILE A 187 2.30 12.45 -33.49
CA ILE A 187 1.03 11.81 -33.10
C ILE A 187 0.67 12.23 -31.66
N SER A 188 1.63 12.18 -30.73
CA SER A 188 1.42 12.59 -29.33
C SER A 188 1.02 14.06 -29.16
N GLY A 189 1.61 14.98 -29.91
CA GLY A 189 1.22 16.39 -29.86
C GLY A 189 -0.15 16.64 -30.49
N ASP A 190 -0.53 15.88 -31.51
CA ASP A 190 -1.87 15.97 -32.09
C ASP A 190 -2.94 15.39 -31.15
N VAL A 191 -2.68 14.27 -30.48
CA VAL A 191 -3.55 13.72 -29.43
C VAL A 191 -3.71 14.70 -28.27
N LEU A 192 -2.65 15.40 -27.87
CA LEU A 192 -2.75 16.49 -26.88
C LEU A 192 -3.73 17.58 -27.35
N LYS A 193 -3.63 17.99 -28.62
CA LYS A 193 -4.47 19.03 -29.22
C LYS A 193 -5.93 18.60 -29.38
N THR A 194 -6.17 17.40 -29.89
CA THR A 194 -7.52 16.89 -30.18
C THR A 194 -8.20 16.32 -28.96
N GLY A 195 -7.42 15.83 -27.99
CA GLY A 195 -7.90 15.09 -26.84
C GLY A 195 -8.54 13.75 -27.23
N LYS A 196 -8.20 13.14 -28.36
CA LYS A 196 -8.76 11.84 -28.78
C LYS A 196 -7.70 10.76 -28.67
N ALA A 197 -8.04 9.62 -28.08
CA ALA A 197 -7.14 8.48 -28.04
C ALA A 197 -7.01 7.87 -29.45
N GLU A 198 -5.80 7.51 -29.83
CA GLU A 198 -5.47 7.05 -31.18
C GLU A 198 -4.68 5.73 -31.16
N LEU A 199 -4.97 4.88 -32.14
CA LEU A 199 -4.26 3.64 -32.44
C LEU A 199 -3.66 3.76 -33.83
N VAL A 200 -2.34 3.63 -33.91
CA VAL A 200 -1.58 3.78 -35.14
C VAL A 200 -0.70 2.54 -35.32
N ASN A 201 -1.14 1.62 -36.17
CA ASN A 201 -0.43 0.37 -36.41
C ASN A 201 0.72 0.48 -37.42
N ASN A 202 0.80 1.59 -38.14
CA ASN A 202 1.91 1.88 -39.03
C ASN A 202 2.27 3.37 -38.97
N VAL A 203 3.22 3.71 -38.10
CA VAL A 203 3.62 5.11 -37.90
C VAL A 203 4.41 5.69 -39.08
N SER A 204 5.06 4.86 -39.91
CA SER A 204 5.84 5.36 -41.06
C SER A 204 4.96 5.90 -42.19
N LEU A 205 3.68 5.49 -42.23
CA LEU A 205 2.68 6.03 -43.14
C LEU A 205 1.90 7.23 -42.57
N ASP A 206 2.05 7.53 -41.28
CA ASP A 206 1.37 8.67 -40.66
C ASP A 206 2.20 9.94 -40.88
N ALA A 207 1.66 10.89 -41.64
CA ALA A 207 2.34 12.15 -41.97
C ALA A 207 2.69 13.01 -40.74
N ARG A 208 2.03 12.78 -39.60
CA ARG A 208 2.32 13.48 -38.34
C ARG A 208 3.50 12.86 -37.60
N PHE A 209 3.95 11.66 -37.95
CA PHE A 209 4.97 10.95 -37.18
C PHE A 209 6.30 11.70 -37.17
N VAL A 210 6.86 11.87 -35.96
CA VAL A 210 8.16 12.49 -35.74
C VAL A 210 9.05 11.44 -35.09
N ALA A 211 10.13 11.07 -35.77
CA ALA A 211 11.08 10.09 -35.26
C ALA A 211 11.83 10.67 -34.04
N GLY A 212 11.58 10.12 -32.86
CA GLY A 212 12.14 10.58 -31.59
C GLY A 212 13.47 9.94 -31.20
N GLY A 213 14.13 9.21 -32.10
CA GLY A 213 15.34 8.43 -31.80
C GLY A 213 15.09 6.96 -31.43
N LEU A 214 13.81 6.54 -31.40
CA LEU A 214 13.37 5.16 -31.24
C LEU A 214 12.82 4.62 -32.57
N ASN A 215 13.10 3.35 -32.88
CA ASN A 215 12.46 2.65 -33.98
C ASN A 215 11.06 2.21 -33.56
N ILE A 216 10.05 3.01 -33.91
CA ILE A 216 8.64 2.73 -33.61
C ILE A 216 7.96 2.29 -34.90
N LYS A 217 7.20 1.19 -34.84
CA LYS A 217 6.37 0.68 -35.95
C LYS A 217 4.89 0.88 -35.68
N SER A 218 4.46 0.58 -34.47
CA SER A 218 3.07 0.76 -34.01
C SER A 218 3.03 1.49 -32.66
N MET A 219 1.94 2.23 -32.43
CA MET A 219 1.76 3.09 -31.25
C MET A 219 0.29 3.19 -30.85
N LEU A 220 0.06 3.20 -29.53
CA LEU A 220 -1.16 3.70 -28.90
C LEU A 220 -0.82 5.01 -28.20
N CYS A 221 -1.72 5.99 -28.31
CA CYS A 221 -1.60 7.25 -27.60
C CYS A 221 -2.95 7.62 -26.99
N ALA A 222 -2.98 7.91 -25.69
CA ALA A 222 -4.20 8.33 -25.00
C ALA A 222 -3.98 9.65 -24.24
N PRO A 223 -4.95 10.55 -24.24
CA PRO A 223 -4.84 11.86 -23.60
C PRO A 223 -5.01 11.76 -22.08
N LEU A 224 -4.30 12.64 -21.36
CA LEU A 224 -4.53 12.93 -19.95
C LEU A 224 -5.29 14.25 -19.83
N LYS A 225 -6.48 14.22 -19.22
CA LYS A 225 -7.45 15.32 -19.25
C LYS A 225 -7.96 15.69 -17.86
N TRP A 226 -8.09 17.00 -17.63
CA TRP A 226 -8.71 17.54 -16.42
C TRP A 226 -9.57 18.76 -16.74
N LYS A 227 -10.80 18.78 -16.24
CA LYS A 227 -11.77 19.87 -16.46
C LYS A 227 -11.88 20.32 -17.93
N GLY A 228 -11.79 19.37 -18.87
CA GLY A 228 -11.88 19.63 -20.31
C GLY A 228 -10.55 19.98 -21.01
N ASN A 229 -9.47 20.22 -20.27
CA ASN A 229 -8.14 20.52 -20.82
C ASN A 229 -7.27 19.26 -20.87
N THR A 230 -6.62 19.02 -22.00
CA THR A 230 -5.61 17.96 -22.11
C THR A 230 -4.26 18.51 -21.69
N PHE A 231 -3.66 17.92 -20.66
CA PHE A 231 -2.39 18.41 -20.06
C PHE A 231 -1.23 17.43 -20.26
N GLY A 232 -1.47 16.29 -20.89
CA GLY A 232 -0.45 15.28 -21.13
C GLY A 232 -0.99 14.13 -21.96
N VAL A 233 -0.11 13.15 -22.21
CA VAL A 233 -0.44 11.93 -22.95
C VAL A 233 0.30 10.73 -22.36
N ILE A 234 -0.29 9.55 -22.50
CA ILE A 234 0.36 8.26 -22.27
C ILE A 234 0.52 7.54 -23.62
N ASN A 235 1.71 6.98 -23.85
CA ASN A 235 2.07 6.32 -25.08
C ASN A 235 2.57 4.89 -24.79
N LEU A 236 2.14 3.93 -25.62
CA LEU A 236 2.75 2.60 -25.70
C LEU A 236 3.13 2.33 -27.15
N SER A 237 4.27 1.70 -27.41
CA SER A 237 4.74 1.47 -28.77
C SER A 237 5.56 0.21 -28.93
N ASN A 238 5.53 -0.38 -30.13
CA ASN A 238 6.35 -1.52 -30.50
C ASN A 238 7.37 -1.15 -31.58
N SER A 239 8.56 -1.70 -31.42
CA SER A 239 9.63 -1.74 -32.42
C SER A 239 9.57 -3.01 -33.27
N SER A 240 8.94 -4.06 -32.73
CA SER A 240 8.57 -5.29 -33.43
C SER A 240 7.38 -5.09 -34.36
N GLU A 241 7.10 -6.09 -35.21
CA GLU A 241 5.90 -6.14 -36.07
C GLU A 241 4.58 -6.32 -35.28
N LYS A 242 4.64 -6.28 -33.95
CA LYS A 242 3.47 -6.45 -33.11
C LYS A 242 2.52 -5.26 -33.25
N LEU A 243 1.27 -5.56 -33.59
CA LEU A 243 0.21 -4.58 -33.75
C LEU A 243 -0.63 -4.47 -32.48
N PHE A 244 -1.24 -3.30 -32.28
CA PHE A 244 -2.26 -3.09 -31.26
C PHE A 244 -3.66 -3.27 -31.85
N ASN A 245 -4.62 -3.60 -30.99
CA ASN A 245 -6.02 -3.71 -31.35
C ASN A 245 -6.89 -2.69 -30.56
N LEU A 246 -8.19 -2.63 -30.89
CA LEU A 246 -9.13 -1.71 -30.25
C LEU A 246 -9.36 -2.02 -28.76
N GLU A 247 -9.18 -3.26 -28.32
CA GLU A 247 -9.26 -3.62 -26.91
C GLU A 247 -8.08 -3.03 -26.13
N ASP A 248 -6.87 -3.06 -26.70
CA ASP A 248 -5.70 -2.41 -26.12
C ASP A 248 -5.91 -0.89 -26.02
N LEU A 249 -6.49 -0.27 -27.05
CA LEU A 249 -6.84 1.16 -27.02
C LEU A 249 -7.86 1.47 -25.91
N LYS A 250 -8.90 0.65 -25.76
CA LYS A 250 -9.91 0.82 -24.69
C LYS A 250 -9.29 0.69 -23.30
N LYS A 251 -8.39 -0.29 -23.11
CA LYS A 251 -7.65 -0.49 -21.86
C LYS A 251 -6.77 0.73 -21.55
N LEU A 252 -5.96 1.17 -22.52
CA LEU A 252 -5.08 2.32 -22.34
C LEU A 252 -5.87 3.61 -22.07
N HIS A 253 -6.98 3.83 -22.77
CA HIS A 253 -7.83 5.00 -22.55
C HIS A 253 -8.46 4.99 -21.15
N SER A 254 -8.91 3.84 -20.67
CA SER A 254 -9.45 3.71 -19.30
C SER A 254 -8.38 4.04 -18.26
N LEU A 255 -7.16 3.52 -18.45
CA LEU A 255 -6.00 3.86 -17.61
C LEU A 255 -5.66 5.35 -17.69
N SER A 256 -5.77 5.98 -18.87
CA SER A 256 -5.47 7.40 -19.05
C SER A 256 -6.44 8.30 -18.26
N ILE A 257 -7.69 7.89 -18.08
CA ILE A 257 -8.67 8.60 -17.23
C ILE A 257 -8.23 8.55 -15.76
N TYR A 258 -7.91 7.37 -15.23
CA TYR A 258 -7.44 7.23 -13.84
C TYR A 258 -6.11 7.96 -13.60
N ALA A 259 -5.19 7.84 -14.56
CA ALA A 259 -3.92 8.55 -14.58
C ALA A 259 -4.11 10.07 -14.52
N SER A 260 -5.11 10.59 -15.22
CA SER A 260 -5.39 12.03 -15.25
C SER A 260 -5.73 12.56 -13.85
N ILE A 261 -6.56 11.83 -13.12
CA ILE A 261 -6.97 12.19 -11.75
C ILE A 261 -5.76 12.12 -10.81
N ALA A 262 -4.98 11.05 -10.89
CA ALA A 262 -3.83 10.84 -10.03
C ALA A 262 -2.75 11.93 -10.21
N VAL A 263 -2.41 12.25 -11.47
CA VAL A 263 -1.38 13.26 -11.78
C VAL A 263 -1.82 14.65 -11.33
N GLU A 264 -3.07 15.05 -11.56
CA GLU A 264 -3.55 16.36 -11.14
C GLU A 264 -3.63 16.50 -9.62
N ASN A 265 -4.06 15.45 -8.91
CA ASN A 265 -4.03 15.45 -7.45
C ASN A 265 -2.61 15.68 -6.90
N ALA A 266 -1.60 15.08 -7.53
CA ALA A 266 -0.21 15.26 -7.11
C ALA A 266 0.37 16.64 -7.43
N LYS A 267 0.05 17.22 -8.60
CA LYS A 267 0.44 18.61 -8.93
C LYS A 267 -0.11 19.63 -7.95
N HIS A 268 -1.31 19.39 -7.41
CA HIS A 268 -1.92 20.28 -6.41
C HIS A 268 -1.39 20.06 -4.99
N CYS A 269 -0.69 18.95 -4.72
CA CYS A 269 -0.10 18.64 -3.42
C CYS A 269 1.32 19.22 -3.26
N THR A 270 2.03 19.45 -4.36
CA THR A 270 3.44 19.91 -4.39
C THR A 270 3.70 21.28 -3.73
N PRO A 271 2.79 22.28 -3.77
CA PRO A 271 3.01 23.56 -3.07
C PRO A 271 3.08 23.41 -1.54
N PHE A 272 2.46 22.38 -0.98
CA PHE A 272 2.40 22.15 0.46
C PHE A 272 3.73 21.64 1.03
N THR A 273 4.50 20.88 0.23
CA THR A 273 5.81 20.34 0.64
C THR A 273 6.93 21.39 0.58
N ALA A 274 6.89 22.30 -0.40
CA ALA A 274 7.84 23.42 -0.46
C ALA A 274 7.70 24.35 0.76
N ALA A 275 6.46 24.70 1.12
CA ALA A 275 6.17 25.52 2.29
C ALA A 275 6.60 24.85 3.62
N MET A 276 6.36 23.54 3.78
CA MET A 276 6.83 22.81 4.97
C MET A 276 8.35 22.67 5.03
N GLY A 277 9.03 22.48 3.89
CA GLY A 277 10.49 22.41 3.82
C GLY A 277 11.16 23.73 4.21
N ASP A 278 10.60 24.86 3.79
CA ASP A 278 11.08 26.19 4.15
C ASP A 278 10.84 26.48 5.65
N ILE A 279 9.71 26.05 6.20
CA ILE A 279 9.42 26.16 7.64
C ILE A 279 10.42 25.32 8.46
N ILE A 280 10.70 24.07 8.06
CA ILE A 280 11.68 23.21 8.76
C ILE A 280 13.10 23.80 8.68
N LYS A 281 13.50 24.36 7.52
CA LYS A 281 14.79 25.06 7.40
C LYS A 281 14.86 26.30 8.29
N SER A 282 13.79 27.09 8.35
CA SER A 282 13.74 28.29 9.21
C SER A 282 13.76 27.94 10.71
N ALA A 283 13.13 26.84 11.11
CA ALA A 283 13.17 26.34 12.48
C ALA A 283 14.57 25.81 12.85
N SER A 284 15.24 25.08 11.94
CA SER A 284 16.59 24.57 12.19
C SER A 284 17.68 25.65 12.29
N LEU A 285 17.40 26.87 11.80
CA LEU A 285 18.29 28.03 11.94
C LEU A 285 18.06 28.80 13.25
N MET A 286 16.92 28.61 13.93
CA MET A 286 16.64 29.21 15.24
C MET A 286 17.27 28.44 16.39
N ASP A 287 17.57 27.15 16.22
CA ASP A 287 18.24 26.31 17.23
C ASP A 287 19.78 26.46 17.22
N ALA A 288 20.33 27.38 16.42
CA ALA A 288 21.77 27.58 16.24
C ALA A 288 22.31 28.90 16.84
N TRP A 289 21.57 29.53 17.76
CA TRP A 289 22.00 30.73 18.53
C TRP A 289 21.86 30.53 20.03
#